data_AF-A0A2W4UKA2-F1
#
_entry.id   AF-A0A2W4UKA2-F1
#
_cell.length_a   1.000
_cell.length_b   1.000
_cell.length_c   1.000
_cell.angle_alpha   90.00
_cell.angle_beta   90.00
_cell.angle_gamma   90.00
#
_symmetry.space_group_name_H-M   'P 1'
#
loop_
_entity.id
_entity.type
_entity.pdbx_description
1 polymer ?
#
loop_
_entity_poly.entity_id
_entity_poly.type
_entity_poly.pdbx_seq_one_letter_code
_entity_poly.pdbx_strand_id
1 'polypeptide(L)' 'MAKVLQPGGVVIIKVPNYGSWNRKIRAEKWCGFRLPDHVNYFTPENLEALIVRQGMKVVQFGLADRQPTSDNMWIVAAK' A
#
# COMPACT_ATOMS: atom_id res chain seq x y z
N MET A 1 13.25 0.42 -6.32
CA MET A 1 13.71 0.61 -4.92
C MET A 1 14.75 -0.42 -4.51
N ALA A 2 14.49 -1.72 -4.68
CA ALA A 2 15.45 -2.78 -4.32
C ALA A 2 16.87 -2.59 -4.88
N LYS A 3 17.02 -2.01 -6.09
CA LYS A 3 18.35 -1.77 -6.68
C LYS A 3 19.21 -0.74 -5.95
N VAL A 4 18.62 0.21 -5.22
CA VAL A 4 19.36 1.32 -4.57
C VAL A 4 19.52 1.16 -3.06
N LEU A 5 18.79 0.24 -2.43
CA LEU A 5 18.94 -0.06 -1.00
C LEU A 5 20.22 -0.88 -0.75
N GLN A 6 20.89 -0.61 0.37
CA GLN A 6 21.95 -1.49 0.89
C GLN A 6 21.34 -2.82 1.37
N PRO A 7 22.12 -3.91 1.48
CA PRO A 7 21.66 -5.15 2.10
C PRO A 7 21.09 -4.89 3.50
N GLY A 8 19.89 -5.42 3.79
CA GLY A 8 19.19 -5.15 5.06
C GLY A 8 18.49 -3.78 5.13
N GLY A 9 18.55 -2.97 4.07
CA GLY A 9 17.85 -1.70 3.99
C GLY A 9 16.33 -1.89 4.00
N VAL A 10 15.63 -1.00 4.71
CA VAL A 10 14.18 -1.06 4.90
C VAL A 10 13.50 0.10 4.18
N VAL A 11 12.33 -0.16 3.60
CA VAL A 11 11.42 0.84 3.05
C VAL A 11 10.08 0.78 3.77
N ILE A 12 9.51 1.96 4.05
CA ILE A 12 8.15 2.11 4.54
C ILE A 12 7.36 2.81 3.44
N ILE A 13 6.26 2.20 3.02
CA ILE A 13 5.39 2.74 1.95
C ILE A 13 4.00 2.94 2.54
N LYS A 14 3.50 4.18 2.49
CA LYS A 14 2.14 4.54 2.90
C LYS A 14 1.35 5.00 1.68
N VAL A 15 0.18 4.40 1.47
CA VAL A 15 -0.70 4.69 0.34
C VAL A 15 -2.17 4.63 0.75
N PRO A 16 -3.09 5.23 -0.03
CA PRO A 16 -4.51 4.98 0.16
C PRO A 16 -4.86 3.50 -0.01
N ASN A 17 -5.76 3.01 0.84
CA ASN A 17 -6.28 1.65 0.79
C ASN A 17 -7.50 1.60 -0.14
N TYR A 18 -7.29 1.26 -1.41
CA TYR A 18 -8.38 1.11 -2.39
C TYR A 18 -9.27 -0.11 -2.09
N GLY A 19 -8.80 -1.03 -1.23
CA GLY A 19 -9.60 -2.16 -0.73
C GLY A 19 -10.51 -1.80 0.44
N SER A 20 -10.48 -0.56 0.95
CA SER A 20 -11.23 -0.16 2.14
C SER A 20 -12.75 -0.28 1.93
N TRP A 21 -13.48 -0.53 3.02
CA TRP A 21 -14.93 -0.52 3.04
C TRP A 21 -15.47 0.86 2.66
N ASN A 22 -14.82 1.92 3.12
CA ASN A 22 -15.22 3.27 2.78
C ASN A 22 -15.08 3.54 1.27
N ARG A 23 -14.03 3.02 0.59
CA ARG A 23 -13.94 3.05 -0.88
C ARG A 23 -15.12 2.34 -1.53
N LYS A 24 -15.53 1.18 -1.02
CA LYS A 24 -16.67 0.42 -1.57
C LYS A 24 -18.00 1.17 -1.39
N ILE A 25 -18.21 1.79 -0.22
CA ILE A 25 -19.45 2.50 0.12
C ILE A 25 -19.55 3.84 -0.61
N ARG A 26 -18.47 4.62 -0.62
CA ARG A 26 -18.47 5.99 -1.17
C ARG A 26 -18.35 6.02 -2.68
N ALA A 27 -17.97 4.91 -3.31
CA ALA A 27 -17.79 4.79 -4.75
C ALA A 27 -16.93 5.95 -5.29
N GLU A 28 -17.44 6.69 -6.28
CA GLU A 28 -16.82 7.86 -6.91
C GLU A 28 -16.56 9.03 -5.94
N LYS A 29 -17.26 9.08 -4.80
CA LYS A 29 -17.13 10.13 -3.77
C LYS A 29 -16.13 9.75 -2.66
N TRP A 30 -15.28 8.75 -2.92
CA TRP A 30 -14.26 8.34 -1.97
C TRP A 30 -13.16 9.41 -1.84
N CYS A 31 -12.80 9.76 -0.61
CA CYS A 31 -11.83 10.83 -0.33
C CYS A 31 -10.40 10.53 -0.79
N GLY A 32 -10.09 9.26 -1.08
CA GLY A 32 -8.80 8.85 -1.64
C GLY A 32 -8.63 9.21 -3.11
N PHE A 33 -9.69 9.56 -3.83
CA PHE A 33 -9.60 10.07 -5.19
C PHE A 33 -9.08 11.51 -5.20
N ARG A 34 -7.94 11.71 -5.84
CA ARG A 34 -7.31 13.03 -5.99
C ARG A 34 -6.78 13.21 -7.40
N LEU A 35 -7.68 13.42 -8.36
CA LEU A 35 -7.30 13.72 -9.73
C LEU A 35 -6.91 15.20 -9.87
N PRO A 36 -5.90 15.55 -10.69
CA PRO A 36 -5.09 14.65 -11.53
C PRO A 36 -3.85 14.06 -10.83
N ASP A 37 -3.58 14.40 -9.57
CA ASP A 37 -2.29 14.13 -8.91
C ASP A 37 -2.08 12.66 -8.50
N HIS A 38 -3.14 11.96 -8.12
CA HIS A 38 -3.14 10.59 -7.64
C HIS A 38 -3.95 9.71 -8.58
N VAL A 39 -3.27 9.05 -9.51
CA VAL A 39 -3.88 8.23 -10.56
C VAL A 39 -3.69 6.72 -10.37
N ASN A 40 -2.82 6.33 -9.44
CA ASN A 40 -2.54 4.92 -9.13
C ASN A 40 -3.17 4.55 -7.79
N TYR A 41 -3.81 3.37 -7.74
CA TYR A 41 -4.52 2.90 -6.56
C TYR A 41 -4.14 1.46 -6.26
N PHE A 42 -3.95 1.14 -4.98
CA PHE A 42 -3.53 -0.17 -4.54
C PHE A 42 -4.54 -0.75 -3.55
N THR A 43 -4.88 -2.02 -3.74
CA THR A 43 -5.44 -2.85 -2.67
C THR A 43 -4.30 -3.48 -1.88
N PRO A 44 -4.54 -3.98 -0.66
CA PRO A 44 -3.49 -4.62 0.11
C PRO A 44 -2.82 -5.77 -0.65
N GLU A 45 -3.62 -6.58 -1.34
CA GLU A 45 -3.15 -7.76 -2.08
C GLU A 45 -2.21 -7.36 -3.23
N ASN A 46 -2.58 -6.34 -4.00
CA ASN A 46 -1.77 -5.88 -5.13
C ASN A 46 -0.50 -5.15 -4.67
N LEU A 47 -0.54 -4.45 -3.54
CA LEU A 47 0.65 -3.81 -2.96
C LEU A 47 1.65 -4.87 -2.49
N GLU A 48 1.19 -5.89 -1.75
CA GLU A 48 2.04 -6.99 -1.30
C GLU A 48 2.65 -7.75 -2.49
N ALA A 49 1.84 -8.11 -3.48
CA ALA A 49 2.31 -8.79 -4.68
C ALA A 49 3.38 -7.98 -5.45
N LEU A 50 3.21 -6.65 -5.52
CA LEU A 50 4.21 -5.76 -6.13
C LEU A 50 5.54 -5.79 -5.37
N ILE A 51 5.50 -5.74 -4.03
CA ILE A 51 6.72 -5.77 -3.20
C ILE A 51 7.47 -7.09 -3.37
N VAL A 52 6.76 -8.22 -3.32
CA VAL A 52 7.35 -9.55 -3.53
C VAL A 52 7.94 -9.68 -4.93
N ARG A 53 7.23 -9.19 -5.97
CA ARG A 53 7.72 -9.19 -7.36
C ARG A 53 9.00 -8.37 -7.54
N GLN A 54 9.23 -7.35 -6.70
CA GLN A 54 10.47 -6.56 -6.71
C GLN A 54 11.63 -7.23 -5.95
N GLY A 55 11.44 -8.46 -5.45
CA GLY A 55 12.46 -9.22 -4.73
C GLY A 55 12.69 -8.70 -3.31
N MET A 56 11.73 -7.97 -2.74
CA MET A 56 11.80 -7.49 -1.35
C MET A 56 10.98 -8.39 -0.43
N LYS A 57 11.41 -8.51 0.83
CA LYS A 57 10.70 -9.27 1.86
C LYS A 57 9.76 -8.34 2.61
N VAL A 58 8.48 -8.70 2.70
CA VAL A 58 7.52 -8.00 3.58
C VAL A 58 7.87 -8.34 5.03
N VAL A 59 8.14 -7.32 5.84
CA VAL A 59 8.45 -7.48 7.27
C VAL A 59 7.29 -7.06 8.17
N GLN A 60 6.41 -6.18 7.70
CA GLN A 60 5.19 -5.79 8.43
C GLN A 60 4.09 -5.40 7.44
N PHE A 61 2.94 -6.09 7.55
CA PHE A 61 1.70 -5.80 6.82
C PHE A 61 0.47 -6.45 7.46
N GLY A 62 0.40 -6.37 8.79
CA GLY A 62 -0.63 -7.00 9.60
C GLY A 62 -1.97 -6.26 9.53
N LEU A 63 -3.00 -6.82 10.18
CA LEU A 63 -4.36 -6.25 10.16
C LEU A 63 -4.38 -4.77 10.57
N ALA A 64 -3.59 -4.39 11.58
CA ALA A 64 -3.50 -3.02 12.06
C ALA A 64 -2.94 -2.04 11.00
N ASP A 65 -2.11 -2.52 10.08
CA ASP A 65 -1.45 -1.73 9.04
C ASP A 65 -2.30 -1.58 7.75
N ARG A 66 -3.31 -2.43 7.57
CA ARG A 66 -4.19 -2.49 6.38
C ARG A 66 -5.66 -2.73 6.73
N GLN A 67 -6.13 -2.08 7.78
CA GLN A 67 -7.49 -2.27 8.28
C GLN A 67 -8.54 -2.00 7.20
N PRO A 68 -9.57 -2.85 7.03
CA PRO A 68 -10.60 -2.63 6.03
C PRO A 68 -11.39 -1.33 6.24
N THR A 69 -11.45 -0.83 7.46
CA THR A 69 -12.14 0.42 7.83
C THR A 69 -11.27 1.66 7.65
N SER A 70 -9.96 1.51 7.40
CA SER A 70 -9.03 2.61 7.17
C SER A 70 -8.88 2.88 5.68
N ASP A 71 -8.94 4.16 5.30
CA ASP A 71 -8.64 4.62 3.93
C ASP A 71 -7.15 4.69 3.63
N ASN A 72 -6.30 4.40 4.61
CA ASN A 72 -4.87 4.33 4.43
C ASN A 72 -4.35 2.97 4.88
N MET A 73 -3.25 2.57 4.27
CA MET A 73 -2.47 1.43 4.70
C MET A 73 -0.98 1.75 4.57
N TRP A 74 -0.15 1.00 5.27
CA TRP A 74 1.29 1.02 5.06
C TRP A 74 1.87 -0.37 5.10
N ILE A 75 2.98 -0.53 4.40
CA ILE A 75 3.75 -1.78 4.35
C ILE A 75 5.22 -1.46 4.65
N VAL A 76 5.87 -2.33 5.41
CA VAL A 76 7.31 -2.27 5.65
C VAL A 76 7.95 -3.46 4.93
N ALA A 77 8.96 -3.18 4.12
CA ALA A 77 9.67 -4.19 3.35
C ALA A 77 11.19 -4.02 3.45
N ALA A 78 11.93 -5.13 3.48
CA ALA A 78 13.39 -5.16 3.53
C ALA A 78 13.97 -5.71 2.23
N LYS A 79 15.17 -5.23 1.87
CA LYS A 79 16.00 -5.81 0.80
C LYS A 79 16.77 -7.02 1.30
#